data_AF-A0A2N0LTV2-F1
#
_entry.id   AF-A0A2N0LTV2-F1
#
_cell.length_a   1.000
_cell.length_b   1.000
_cell.length_c   1.000
_cell.angle_alpha   90.00
_cell.angle_beta   90.00
_cell.angle_gamma   90.00
#
_symmetry.space_group_name_H-M   'P 1'
#
loop_
_entity.id
_entity.type
_entity.pdbx_description
1 polymer ?
#
loop_
_entity_poly.entity_id
_entity_poly.type
_entity_poly.pdbx_seq_one_letter_code
_entity_poly.pdbx_strand_id
1 'polypeptide(L)'
;MIDGGWSDGLPVIPPTQNRVESMVEAAGLDAPHLVGYINPDGGVATVEKIAINAVMAGCLPEYMPVLIAAVEAITEPGFNIHGLQTTTNPVSPLLVINGPIRNTIGVNSGRGCLGPGFRANATIGRALRLLLLNIGGAKPWTTDMAIHGMPGKFVFCMGENEEESDWTPLHVERGFRPGQSAVTVVGAQGTSNCLTFYKEAESILTMVASAMTDISDNNYLLAGGNPVVIFSPGHTRLFTEQGYTKQSIKEWLFEHSKVPLDQFPKETSLISYEEGFAMDGDQVCPCAKAEDIILLVAGGPEPYHVAYCGNFGDTKAVTKEVVPLGERIGASN
;
A
#
# COMPACT_ATOMS: atom_id res chain seq x y z
N MET A 1 -27.89 2.58 3.76
CA MET A 1 -26.44 2.32 3.63
C MET A 1 -25.63 3.29 4.48
N ILE A 2 -25.72 4.60 4.25
CA ILE A 2 -25.01 5.62 5.07
C ILE A 2 -25.51 5.61 6.53
N ASP A 3 -26.81 5.80 6.76
CA ASP A 3 -27.37 5.82 8.14
C ASP A 3 -27.23 4.50 8.89
N GLY A 4 -27.06 3.39 8.14
CA GLY A 4 -26.80 2.07 8.71
C GLY A 4 -25.33 1.83 9.07
N GLY A 5 -24.44 2.78 8.77
CA GLY A 5 -23.00 2.66 8.99
C GLY A 5 -22.35 1.59 8.10
N TRP A 6 -22.88 1.35 6.90
CA TRP A 6 -22.36 0.35 5.94
C TRP A 6 -21.63 0.97 4.75
N SER A 7 -21.44 2.28 4.75
CA SER A 7 -20.60 2.96 3.77
C SER A 7 -19.59 3.87 4.46
N ASP A 8 -18.60 4.25 3.68
CA ASP A 8 -17.55 5.22 3.99
C ASP A 8 -18.05 6.68 3.92
N GLY A 9 -19.36 6.92 3.96
CA GLY A 9 -19.95 8.26 3.76
C GLY A 9 -20.16 8.65 2.29
N LEU A 10 -19.66 7.85 1.33
CA LEU A 10 -19.98 8.00 -0.08
C LEU A 10 -21.17 7.09 -0.48
N PRO A 11 -21.88 7.40 -1.58
CA PRO A 11 -22.89 6.51 -2.15
C PRO A 11 -22.30 5.15 -2.55
N VAL A 12 -23.10 4.10 -2.47
CA VAL A 12 -22.70 2.73 -2.85
C VAL A 12 -23.63 2.19 -3.92
N ILE A 13 -23.11 1.27 -4.74
CA ILE A 13 -23.95 0.51 -5.67
C ILE A 13 -24.65 -0.61 -4.89
N PRO A 14 -25.98 -0.78 -5.01
CA PRO A 14 -26.67 -1.86 -4.33
C PRO A 14 -26.14 -3.25 -4.75
N PRO A 15 -25.71 -4.10 -3.79
CA PRO A 15 -25.20 -5.44 -4.06
C PRO A 15 -26.36 -6.43 -4.28
N THR A 16 -27.06 -6.27 -5.41
CA THR A 16 -28.11 -7.20 -5.82
C THR A 16 -27.54 -8.59 -6.07
N GLN A 17 -28.32 -9.64 -5.83
CA GLN A 17 -27.92 -11.04 -6.01
C GLN A 17 -27.12 -11.29 -7.29
N ASN A 18 -27.67 -10.95 -8.47
CA ASN A 18 -26.99 -11.18 -9.76
C ASN A 18 -25.61 -10.49 -9.86
N ARG A 19 -25.43 -9.32 -9.26
CA ARG A 19 -24.13 -8.61 -9.27
C ARG A 19 -23.11 -9.30 -8.38
N VAL A 20 -23.55 -9.82 -7.23
CA VAL A 20 -22.70 -10.57 -6.30
C VAL A 20 -22.32 -11.91 -6.93
N GLU A 21 -23.26 -12.61 -7.56
CA GLU A 21 -23.01 -13.87 -8.26
C GLU A 21 -21.96 -13.70 -9.37
N SER A 22 -22.05 -12.65 -10.20
CA SER A 22 -21.02 -12.38 -11.22
C SER A 22 -19.63 -12.12 -10.64
N MET A 23 -19.54 -11.50 -9.46
CA MET A 23 -18.26 -11.28 -8.77
C MET A 23 -17.71 -12.59 -8.21
N VAL A 24 -18.57 -13.43 -7.62
CA VAL A 24 -18.16 -14.75 -7.10
C VAL A 24 -17.65 -15.63 -8.24
N GLU A 25 -18.34 -15.65 -9.38
CA GLU A 25 -17.90 -16.37 -10.58
C GLU A 25 -16.51 -15.88 -11.03
N ALA A 26 -16.30 -14.55 -11.09
CA ALA A 26 -15.02 -13.98 -11.48
C ALA A 26 -13.88 -14.23 -10.47
N ALA A 27 -14.19 -14.55 -9.22
CA ALA A 27 -13.20 -14.97 -8.23
C ALA A 27 -12.69 -16.40 -8.50
N GLY A 28 -13.45 -17.24 -9.20
CA GLY A 28 -13.08 -18.63 -9.49
C GLY A 28 -13.05 -19.51 -8.24
N LEU A 29 -13.85 -19.17 -7.22
CA LEU A 29 -13.94 -19.84 -5.93
C LEU A 29 -15.40 -19.89 -5.48
N ASP A 30 -15.73 -20.85 -4.62
CA ASP A 30 -17.08 -20.97 -4.05
C ASP A 30 -17.42 -19.77 -3.16
N ALA A 31 -18.68 -19.29 -3.23
CA ALA A 31 -19.21 -18.22 -2.38
C ALA A 31 -18.84 -18.33 -0.87
N PRO A 32 -18.98 -19.50 -0.21
CA PRO A 32 -18.63 -19.68 1.20
C PRO A 32 -17.12 -19.86 1.47
N HIS A 33 -16.27 -19.92 0.44
CA HIS A 33 -14.83 -20.09 0.62
C HIS A 33 -14.27 -18.97 1.50
N LEU A 34 -13.56 -19.35 2.57
CA LEU A 34 -12.95 -18.42 3.52
C LEU A 34 -11.59 -17.96 3.00
N VAL A 35 -11.45 -16.64 2.83
CA VAL A 35 -10.17 -16.02 2.44
C VAL A 35 -9.36 -15.62 3.67
N GLY A 36 -10.00 -15.13 4.73
CA GLY A 36 -9.32 -14.79 5.98
C GLY A 36 -10.25 -14.18 7.04
N TYR A 37 -9.66 -13.82 8.18
CA TYR A 37 -10.34 -13.13 9.27
C TYR A 37 -9.81 -11.70 9.38
N ILE A 38 -10.67 -10.70 9.16
CA ILE A 38 -10.28 -9.29 9.20
C ILE A 38 -10.45 -8.78 10.64
N ASN A 39 -9.34 -8.46 11.28
CA ASN A 39 -9.30 -7.83 12.60
C ASN A 39 -9.66 -6.33 12.52
N PRO A 40 -10.13 -5.70 13.61
CA PRO A 40 -10.17 -6.22 14.99
C PRO A 40 -11.37 -7.10 15.36
N ASP A 41 -12.49 -7.05 14.64
CA ASP A 41 -13.68 -7.86 14.99
C ASP A 41 -13.52 -9.36 14.70
N GLY A 42 -12.41 -9.77 14.07
CA GLY A 42 -12.21 -11.15 13.62
C GLY A 42 -13.24 -11.56 12.56
N GLY A 43 -13.69 -10.61 11.75
CA GLY A 43 -14.78 -10.81 10.81
C GLY A 43 -14.43 -11.81 9.71
N VAL A 44 -15.32 -12.76 9.48
CA VAL A 44 -15.16 -13.82 8.47
C VAL A 44 -15.27 -13.22 7.06
N ALA A 45 -14.16 -13.14 6.32
CA ALA A 45 -14.12 -12.67 4.94
C ALA A 45 -14.23 -13.86 3.97
N THR A 46 -15.46 -14.19 3.58
CA THR A 46 -15.73 -15.16 2.51
C THR A 46 -15.72 -14.47 1.14
N VAL A 47 -15.58 -15.24 0.06
CA VAL A 47 -15.66 -14.74 -1.32
C VAL A 47 -16.95 -13.95 -1.57
N GLU A 48 -18.10 -14.44 -1.09
CA GLU A 48 -19.38 -13.74 -1.21
C GLU A 48 -19.38 -12.38 -0.50
N LYS A 49 -18.85 -12.30 0.72
CA LYS A 49 -18.77 -11.03 1.46
C LYS A 49 -17.79 -10.06 0.82
N ILE A 50 -16.72 -10.57 0.22
CA ILE A 50 -15.79 -9.77 -0.57
C ILE A 50 -16.50 -9.20 -1.80
N ALA A 51 -17.22 -10.04 -2.53
CA ALA A 51 -18.03 -9.66 -3.69
C ALA A 51 -19.08 -8.59 -3.35
N ILE A 52 -19.79 -8.70 -2.22
CA ILE A 52 -20.76 -7.69 -1.77
C ILE A 52 -20.11 -6.30 -1.63
N ASN A 53 -18.97 -6.23 -0.96
CA ASN A 53 -18.24 -4.96 -0.75
C ASN A 53 -17.62 -4.43 -2.05
N ALA A 54 -17.15 -5.32 -2.93
CA ALA A 54 -16.65 -4.98 -4.25
C ALA A 54 -17.74 -4.32 -5.11
N VAL A 55 -18.96 -4.90 -5.14
CA VAL A 55 -20.11 -4.29 -5.81
C VAL A 55 -20.40 -2.92 -5.22
N MET A 56 -20.48 -2.82 -3.89
CA MET A 56 -20.76 -1.56 -3.20
C MET A 56 -19.77 -0.44 -3.56
N ALA A 57 -18.48 -0.77 -3.67
CA ALA A 57 -17.43 0.15 -4.09
C ALA A 57 -17.50 0.55 -5.58
N GLY A 58 -18.20 -0.23 -6.39
CA GLY A 58 -18.29 -0.04 -7.84
C GLY A 58 -17.24 -0.79 -8.64
N CYS A 59 -16.63 -1.84 -8.09
CA CYS A 59 -15.72 -2.71 -8.83
C CYS A 59 -16.39 -3.35 -10.04
N LEU A 60 -15.57 -3.82 -10.97
CA LEU A 60 -15.98 -4.78 -12.00
C LEU A 60 -15.58 -6.21 -11.57
N PRO A 61 -16.25 -7.25 -12.09
CA PRO A 61 -15.93 -8.64 -11.77
C PRO A 61 -14.46 -9.01 -11.95
N GLU A 62 -13.81 -8.49 -13.00
CA GLU A 62 -12.41 -8.79 -13.32
C GLU A 62 -11.43 -8.31 -12.22
N TYR A 63 -11.88 -7.50 -11.27
CA TYR A 63 -11.06 -7.01 -10.15
C TYR A 63 -11.02 -7.98 -8.98
N MET A 64 -11.92 -8.97 -8.94
CA MET A 64 -12.05 -9.91 -7.83
C MET A 64 -10.76 -10.67 -7.50
N PRO A 65 -9.99 -11.19 -8.48
CA PRO A 65 -8.71 -11.83 -8.18
C PRO A 65 -7.74 -10.96 -7.36
N VAL A 66 -7.70 -9.65 -7.64
CA VAL A 66 -6.86 -8.69 -6.90
C VAL A 66 -7.40 -8.51 -5.48
N LEU A 67 -8.71 -8.40 -5.30
CA LEU A 67 -9.33 -8.25 -3.97
C LEU A 67 -9.13 -9.48 -3.10
N ILE A 68 -9.21 -10.69 -3.65
CA ILE A 68 -8.91 -11.93 -2.93
C ILE A 68 -7.47 -11.90 -2.43
N ALA A 69 -6.50 -11.66 -3.32
CA ALA A 69 -5.09 -11.58 -2.95
C ALA A 69 -4.79 -10.45 -1.94
N ALA A 70 -5.49 -9.32 -2.06
CA ALA A 70 -5.35 -8.21 -1.11
C ALA A 70 -5.88 -8.58 0.28
N VAL A 71 -7.01 -9.30 0.37
CA VAL A 71 -7.55 -9.80 1.65
C VAL A 71 -6.61 -10.84 2.27
N GLU A 72 -6.08 -11.77 1.48
CA GLU A 72 -5.04 -12.70 1.94
C GLU A 72 -3.84 -11.93 2.49
N ALA A 73 -3.42 -10.85 1.83
CA ALA A 73 -2.26 -10.07 2.24
C ALA A 73 -2.49 -9.29 3.54
N ILE A 74 -3.64 -8.62 3.70
CA ILE A 74 -3.94 -7.86 4.93
C ILE A 74 -4.24 -8.73 6.15
N THR A 75 -4.58 -10.02 5.93
CA THR A 75 -4.87 -10.96 7.02
C THR A 75 -3.63 -11.74 7.47
N GLU A 76 -2.48 -11.56 6.81
CA GLU A 76 -1.21 -12.07 7.30
C GLU A 76 -0.83 -11.39 8.64
N PRO A 77 -0.38 -12.16 9.65
CA PRO A 77 -0.04 -11.60 10.96
C PRO A 77 0.97 -10.46 10.89
N GLY A 78 1.95 -10.54 9.99
CA GLY A 78 2.98 -9.53 9.80
C GLY A 78 2.47 -8.18 9.29
N PHE A 79 1.34 -8.15 8.57
CA PHE A 79 0.74 -6.89 8.11
C PHE A 79 0.10 -6.11 9.27
N ASN A 80 -0.30 -6.79 10.35
CA ASN A 80 -0.86 -6.19 11.55
C ASN A 80 -2.05 -5.24 11.26
N ILE A 81 -3.05 -5.75 10.53
CA ILE A 81 -4.27 -4.97 10.21
C ILE A 81 -5.01 -4.48 11.47
N HIS A 82 -4.91 -5.20 12.60
CA HIS A 82 -5.48 -4.79 13.87
C HIS A 82 -4.91 -3.44 14.32
N GLY A 83 -3.59 -3.33 14.42
CA GLY A 83 -2.92 -2.09 14.82
C GLY A 83 -3.21 -0.95 13.83
N LEU A 84 -3.17 -1.26 12.54
CA LEU A 84 -3.43 -0.27 11.47
C LEU A 84 -4.85 0.31 11.55
N GLN A 85 -5.85 -0.49 11.94
CA GLN A 85 -7.23 0.00 12.07
C GLN A 85 -7.48 0.73 13.39
N THR A 86 -6.85 0.32 14.49
CA THR A 86 -7.14 0.84 15.84
C THR A 86 -6.28 2.05 16.23
N THR A 87 -5.26 2.37 15.44
CA THR A 87 -4.37 3.50 15.68
C THR A 87 -5.02 4.86 15.48
N THR A 88 -4.48 5.85 16.19
CA THR A 88 -4.77 7.28 16.04
C THR A 88 -4.04 7.92 14.85
N ASN A 89 -3.07 7.21 14.26
CA ASN A 89 -2.31 7.65 13.09
C ASN A 89 -3.17 7.66 11.80
N PRO A 90 -3.05 8.67 10.91
CA PRO A 90 -3.73 8.66 9.61
C PRO A 90 -3.09 7.70 8.59
N VAL A 91 -3.15 6.40 8.87
CA VAL A 91 -2.63 5.31 8.02
C VAL A 91 -3.78 4.55 7.32
N SER A 92 -3.49 3.97 6.15
CA SER A 92 -4.35 3.05 5.41
C SER A 92 -3.50 2.01 4.67
N PRO A 93 -4.02 0.83 4.32
CA PRO A 93 -3.34 -0.03 3.36
C PRO A 93 -3.23 0.67 1.99
N LEU A 94 -2.01 0.85 1.51
CA LEU A 94 -1.68 1.15 0.11
C LEU A 94 -1.57 -0.18 -0.64
N LEU A 95 -2.33 -0.32 -1.72
CA LEU A 95 -2.21 -1.46 -2.63
C LEU A 95 -1.34 -1.09 -3.83
N VAL A 96 -0.28 -1.85 -4.04
CA VAL A 96 0.58 -1.77 -5.23
C VAL A 96 0.35 -3.04 -6.05
N ILE A 97 -0.26 -2.87 -7.21
CA ILE A 97 -0.53 -3.97 -8.14
C ILE A 97 0.62 -4.07 -9.12
N ASN A 98 1.02 -5.30 -9.42
CA ASN A 98 2.17 -5.65 -10.25
C ASN A 98 1.80 -6.69 -11.31
N GLY A 99 2.60 -6.76 -12.36
CA GLY A 99 2.51 -7.77 -13.43
C GLY A 99 1.35 -7.53 -14.41
N PRO A 100 1.10 -8.52 -15.30
CA PRO A 100 0.18 -8.37 -16.43
C PRO A 100 -1.26 -7.98 -16.06
N ILE A 101 -1.74 -8.34 -14.87
CA ILE A 101 -3.11 -8.03 -14.42
C ILE A 101 -3.40 -6.53 -14.47
N ARG A 102 -2.38 -5.67 -14.24
CA ARG A 102 -2.52 -4.21 -14.32
C ARG A 102 -3.12 -3.80 -15.66
N ASN A 103 -2.58 -4.33 -16.74
CA ASN A 103 -3.01 -4.06 -18.11
C ASN A 103 -4.37 -4.70 -18.42
N THR A 104 -4.59 -5.93 -17.93
CA THR A 104 -5.85 -6.67 -18.14
C THR A 104 -7.06 -5.93 -17.56
N ILE A 105 -6.92 -5.34 -16.36
CA ILE A 105 -8.06 -4.75 -15.65
C ILE A 105 -8.06 -3.21 -15.66
N GLY A 106 -7.08 -2.61 -16.34
CA GLY A 106 -6.96 -1.16 -16.49
C GLY A 106 -6.53 -0.44 -15.20
N VAL A 107 -5.63 -1.03 -14.42
CA VAL A 107 -4.95 -0.34 -13.31
C VAL A 107 -3.99 0.69 -13.88
N ASN A 108 -4.10 1.93 -13.44
CA ASN A 108 -3.18 2.99 -13.82
C ASN A 108 -1.91 2.96 -12.99
N SER A 109 -0.78 3.00 -13.69
CA SER A 109 0.58 3.18 -13.16
C SER A 109 1.22 4.50 -13.63
N GLY A 110 0.59 5.21 -14.58
CA GLY A 110 1.11 6.43 -15.17
C GLY A 110 0.67 7.70 -14.43
N ARG A 111 0.52 8.80 -15.16
CA ARG A 111 0.09 10.10 -14.61
C ARG A 111 -1.15 9.96 -13.72
N GLY A 112 -1.09 10.54 -12.53
CA GLY A 112 -2.21 10.53 -11.59
C GLY A 112 -2.57 9.14 -11.07
N CYS A 113 -1.63 8.20 -10.98
CA CYS A 113 -1.88 6.82 -10.51
C CYS A 113 -2.52 6.71 -9.11
N LEU A 114 -2.29 7.70 -8.23
CA LEU A 114 -2.91 7.84 -6.91
C LEU A 114 -4.04 8.89 -6.87
N GLY A 115 -4.45 9.38 -8.03
CA GLY A 115 -5.48 10.39 -8.20
C GLY A 115 -6.78 9.84 -8.81
N PRO A 116 -7.73 10.73 -9.13
CA PRO A 116 -8.98 10.34 -9.79
C PRO A 116 -8.76 9.96 -11.27
N GLY A 117 -9.78 9.33 -11.87
CA GLY A 117 -9.84 9.10 -13.32
C GLY A 117 -9.76 7.63 -13.75
N PHE A 118 -9.38 6.73 -12.84
CA PHE A 118 -9.22 5.31 -13.15
C PHE A 118 -10.08 4.45 -12.23
N ARG A 119 -11.08 3.78 -12.80
CA ARG A 119 -12.05 2.98 -12.04
C ARG A 119 -11.39 1.85 -11.26
N ALA A 120 -10.42 1.14 -11.84
CA ALA A 120 -9.73 0.05 -11.16
C ALA A 120 -9.07 0.54 -9.86
N ASN A 121 -8.17 1.52 -9.94
CA ASN A 121 -7.50 2.12 -8.77
C ASN A 121 -8.52 2.62 -7.73
N ALA A 122 -9.51 3.41 -8.18
CA ALA A 122 -10.49 4.01 -7.30
C ALA A 122 -11.33 2.96 -6.55
N THR A 123 -11.87 1.99 -7.27
CA THR A 123 -12.84 1.05 -6.72
C THR A 123 -12.17 -0.10 -5.99
N ILE A 124 -10.98 -0.55 -6.38
CA ILE A 124 -10.22 -1.57 -5.64
C ILE A 124 -9.79 -1.02 -4.27
N GLY A 125 -9.21 0.19 -4.23
CA GLY A 125 -8.85 0.84 -2.97
C GLY A 125 -10.07 1.06 -2.06
N ARG A 126 -11.18 1.53 -2.63
CA ARG A 126 -12.43 1.72 -1.90
C ARG A 126 -13.07 0.43 -1.42
N ALA A 127 -13.03 -0.64 -2.23
CA ALA A 127 -13.52 -1.94 -1.84
C ALA A 127 -12.77 -2.45 -0.61
N LEU A 128 -11.44 -2.30 -0.57
CA LEU A 128 -10.68 -2.63 0.62
C LEU A 128 -11.16 -1.82 1.84
N ARG A 129 -11.38 -0.51 1.70
CA ARG A 129 -11.94 0.30 2.81
C ARG A 129 -13.28 -0.24 3.30
N LEU A 130 -14.19 -0.57 2.40
CA LEU A 130 -15.49 -1.13 2.76
C LEU A 130 -15.36 -2.51 3.43
N LEU A 131 -14.39 -3.33 3.03
CA LEU A 131 -14.09 -4.61 3.70
C LEU A 131 -13.62 -4.38 5.14
N LEU A 132 -12.70 -3.45 5.36
CA LEU A 132 -12.25 -3.10 6.71
C LEU A 132 -13.43 -2.62 7.57
N LEU A 133 -14.31 -1.80 7.00
CA LEU A 133 -15.46 -1.23 7.70
C LEU A 133 -16.56 -2.27 7.99
N ASN A 134 -17.02 -3.01 6.97
CA ASN A 134 -18.19 -3.89 7.05
C ASN A 134 -17.87 -5.28 7.59
N ILE A 135 -16.64 -5.77 7.40
CA ILE A 135 -16.21 -7.09 7.87
C ILE A 135 -15.26 -6.94 9.06
N GLY A 136 -14.25 -6.06 8.94
CA GLY A 136 -13.24 -5.87 9.98
C GLY A 136 -13.73 -5.10 11.20
N GLY A 137 -14.83 -4.35 11.08
CA GLY A 137 -15.36 -3.53 12.17
C GLY A 137 -14.72 -2.15 12.27
N ALA A 138 -13.98 -1.67 11.25
CA ALA A 138 -13.27 -0.39 11.19
C ALA A 138 -14.20 0.85 11.12
N LYS A 139 -15.20 0.93 12.00
CA LYS A 139 -16.15 2.04 12.04
C LYS A 139 -15.44 3.31 12.49
N PRO A 140 -15.57 4.43 11.74
CA PRO A 140 -15.01 5.72 12.15
C PRO A 140 -15.44 6.09 13.58
N TRP A 141 -14.47 6.49 14.41
CA TRP A 141 -14.65 6.96 15.80
C TRP A 141 -15.12 5.94 16.83
N THR A 142 -15.35 4.69 16.43
CA THR A 142 -15.57 3.56 17.36
C THR A 142 -14.37 2.63 17.38
N THR A 143 -13.87 2.30 16.20
CA THR A 143 -12.75 1.37 16.03
C THR A 143 -11.62 2.01 15.25
N ASP A 144 -11.95 2.73 14.16
CA ASP A 144 -11.00 3.57 13.45
C ASP A 144 -10.83 4.89 14.20
N MET A 145 -9.72 4.99 14.93
CA MET A 145 -9.45 6.07 15.87
C MET A 145 -8.54 7.16 15.30
N ALA A 146 -8.30 7.18 13.98
CA ALA A 146 -7.45 8.19 13.36
C ALA A 146 -7.91 9.60 13.74
N ILE A 147 -7.02 10.42 14.33
CA ILE A 147 -7.40 11.73 14.89
C ILE A 147 -7.86 12.69 13.77
N HIS A 148 -7.10 12.70 12.67
CA HIS A 148 -7.39 13.55 11.51
C HIS A 148 -7.84 12.75 10.28
N GLY A 149 -7.44 11.48 10.20
CA GLY A 149 -7.60 10.66 8.99
C GLY A 149 -6.74 11.17 7.82
N MET A 150 -6.94 10.58 6.63
CA MET A 150 -6.35 11.07 5.38
C MET A 150 -7.21 10.67 4.16
N PRO A 151 -7.11 11.39 3.02
CA PRO A 151 -7.84 11.04 1.80
C PRO A 151 -7.60 9.59 1.32
N GLY A 152 -6.40 9.05 1.54
CA GLY A 152 -6.04 7.67 1.21
C GLY A 152 -6.92 6.62 1.91
N LYS A 153 -7.58 6.94 3.03
CA LYS A 153 -8.50 5.99 3.68
C LYS A 153 -9.73 5.68 2.81
N PHE A 154 -10.05 6.50 1.81
CA PHE A 154 -11.10 6.22 0.83
C PHE A 154 -10.59 5.39 -0.35
N VAL A 155 -9.42 5.74 -0.87
CA VAL A 155 -8.81 5.14 -2.07
C VAL A 155 -7.29 5.23 -1.94
N PHE A 156 -6.60 4.09 -1.90
CA PHE A 156 -5.13 4.06 -1.92
C PHE A 156 -4.61 2.84 -2.69
N CYS A 157 -4.68 2.91 -4.01
CA CYS A 157 -4.33 1.80 -4.89
C CYS A 157 -3.70 2.32 -6.18
N MET A 158 -2.61 1.69 -6.63
CA MET A 158 -1.91 2.02 -7.86
C MET A 158 -1.29 0.78 -8.51
N GLY A 159 -0.94 0.89 -9.78
CA GLY A 159 0.00 -0.02 -10.42
C GLY A 159 1.42 0.52 -10.33
N GLU A 160 2.41 -0.36 -10.23
CA GLU A 160 3.80 0.00 -10.57
C GLU A 160 3.91 0.17 -12.10
N ASN A 161 4.73 1.08 -12.59
CA ASN A 161 5.02 1.27 -14.02
C ASN A 161 6.26 0.45 -14.37
N GLU A 162 6.03 -0.78 -14.81
CA GLU A 162 7.10 -1.74 -15.11
C GLU A 162 7.65 -1.52 -16.53
N GLU A 163 6.83 -0.97 -17.43
CA GLU A 163 7.14 -0.80 -18.85
C GLU A 163 8.04 0.42 -19.13
N GLU A 164 7.96 1.47 -18.31
CA GLU A 164 8.82 2.65 -18.39
C GLU A 164 9.84 2.72 -17.24
N SER A 165 10.31 1.57 -16.76
CA SER A 165 11.30 1.50 -15.69
C SER A 165 12.50 0.64 -16.08
N ASP A 166 13.69 1.11 -15.71
CA ASP A 166 14.94 0.32 -15.81
C ASP A 166 15.13 -0.60 -14.60
N TRP A 167 14.24 -0.52 -13.61
CA TRP A 167 14.36 -1.25 -12.36
C TRP A 167 13.55 -2.54 -12.38
N THR A 168 14.05 -3.52 -11.63
CA THR A 168 13.29 -4.73 -11.33
C THR A 168 11.97 -4.35 -10.61
N PRO A 169 10.81 -4.81 -11.12
CA PRO A 169 9.53 -4.58 -10.48
C PRO A 169 9.48 -5.16 -9.06
N LEU A 170 8.68 -4.54 -8.20
CA LEU A 170 8.57 -4.91 -6.78
C LEU A 170 8.20 -6.39 -6.60
N HIS A 171 7.24 -6.92 -7.36
CA HIS A 171 6.88 -8.34 -7.23
C HIS A 171 8.05 -9.28 -7.54
N VAL A 172 8.91 -8.93 -8.49
CA VAL A 172 10.09 -9.73 -8.83
C VAL A 172 11.15 -9.64 -7.74
N GLU A 173 11.39 -8.45 -7.17
CA GLU A 173 12.23 -8.30 -5.97
C GLU A 173 11.72 -9.13 -4.78
N ARG A 174 10.41 -9.39 -4.73
CA ARG A 174 9.74 -10.20 -3.70
C ARG A 174 9.67 -11.70 -4.05
N GLY A 175 10.36 -12.13 -5.10
CA GLY A 175 10.53 -13.55 -5.44
C GLY A 175 9.51 -14.12 -6.42
N PHE A 176 8.63 -13.30 -6.99
CA PHE A 176 7.72 -13.73 -8.05
C PHE A 176 8.40 -13.69 -9.43
N ARG A 177 7.89 -14.48 -10.38
CA ARG A 177 8.37 -14.47 -11.77
C ARG A 177 7.87 -13.20 -12.49
N PRO A 178 8.60 -12.65 -13.47
CA PRO A 178 8.18 -11.46 -14.21
C PRO A 178 6.81 -11.55 -14.90
N GLY A 179 6.34 -12.76 -15.22
CA GLY A 179 5.01 -12.98 -15.81
C GLY A 179 3.89 -13.19 -14.78
N GLN A 180 4.20 -13.26 -13.48
CA GLN A 180 3.19 -13.41 -12.44
C GLN A 180 2.61 -12.05 -12.07
N SER A 181 1.32 -12.02 -11.79
CA SER A 181 0.68 -10.85 -11.21
C SER A 181 0.69 -10.94 -9.69
N ALA A 182 0.81 -9.80 -9.02
CA ALA A 182 0.83 -9.75 -7.57
C ALA A 182 0.21 -8.46 -7.05
N VAL A 183 -0.15 -8.47 -5.77
CA VAL A 183 -0.49 -7.27 -5.01
C VAL A 183 0.41 -7.22 -3.78
N THR A 184 1.05 -6.07 -3.58
CA THR A 184 1.74 -5.75 -2.32
C THR A 184 0.88 -4.77 -1.54
N VAL A 185 0.61 -5.08 -0.27
CA VAL A 185 -0.05 -4.18 0.67
C VAL A 185 0.97 -3.59 1.62
N VAL A 186 0.93 -2.27 1.81
CA VAL A 186 1.81 -1.53 2.72
C VAL A 186 0.96 -0.68 3.66
N GLY A 187 1.23 -0.70 4.96
CA GLY A 187 0.62 0.23 5.89
C GLY A 187 1.22 1.62 5.72
N ALA A 188 0.59 2.47 4.93
CA ALA A 188 1.13 3.74 4.50
C ALA A 188 0.30 4.93 5.01
N GLN A 189 0.97 5.98 5.43
CA GLN A 189 0.40 7.29 5.71
C GLN A 189 0.12 8.04 4.41
N GLY A 190 -0.26 9.31 4.52
CA GLY A 190 -0.46 10.19 3.37
C GLY A 190 0.80 10.37 2.52
N THR A 191 0.61 11.01 1.38
CA THR A 191 1.71 11.31 0.46
C THR A 191 2.34 12.66 0.78
N SER A 192 3.64 12.67 1.02
CA SER A 192 4.48 13.87 1.02
C SER A 192 5.08 14.07 -0.37
N ASN A 193 4.81 15.21 -1.00
CA ASN A 193 5.41 15.55 -2.29
C ASN A 193 6.80 16.17 -2.09
N CYS A 194 7.83 15.48 -2.57
CA CYS A 194 9.19 15.99 -2.63
C CYS A 194 9.41 16.67 -3.98
N LEU A 195 9.73 17.96 -3.97
CA LEU A 195 10.07 18.71 -5.18
C LEU A 195 11.54 18.47 -5.53
N THR A 196 11.79 17.78 -6.65
CA THR A 196 13.11 17.27 -7.04
C THR A 196 13.61 17.87 -8.35
N PHE A 197 13.47 19.19 -8.55
CA PHE A 197 13.94 19.92 -9.74
C PHE A 197 15.48 20.00 -9.84
N TYR A 198 16.12 18.84 -9.98
CA TYR A 198 17.57 18.69 -10.00
C TYR A 198 17.99 17.71 -11.10
N LYS A 199 19.26 17.81 -11.51
CA LYS A 199 19.86 16.94 -12.54
C LYS A 199 20.79 15.90 -11.98
N GLU A 200 21.36 16.12 -10.79
CA GLU A 200 22.26 15.18 -10.14
C GLU A 200 21.47 14.25 -9.21
N ALA A 201 21.78 12.95 -9.27
CA ALA A 201 21.12 11.91 -8.48
C ALA A 201 21.14 12.24 -6.98
N GLU A 202 22.31 12.59 -6.44
CA GLU A 202 22.45 12.93 -5.01
C GLU A 202 21.61 14.13 -4.61
N SER A 203 21.43 15.13 -5.48
CA SER A 203 20.58 16.28 -5.17
C SER A 203 19.11 15.88 -5.08
N ILE A 204 18.64 15.00 -5.97
CA ILE A 204 17.29 14.42 -5.92
C ILE A 204 17.14 13.59 -4.64
N LEU A 205 18.08 12.70 -4.35
CA LEU A 205 18.03 11.83 -3.18
C LEU A 205 18.11 12.64 -1.88
N THR A 206 18.85 13.74 -1.83
CA THR A 206 18.90 14.67 -0.69
C THR A 206 17.52 15.24 -0.38
N MET A 207 16.75 15.64 -1.40
CA MET A 207 15.39 16.13 -1.20
C MET A 207 14.45 15.04 -0.67
N VAL A 208 14.60 13.80 -1.13
CA VAL A 208 13.80 12.67 -0.66
C VAL A 208 14.18 12.30 0.77
N ALA A 209 15.47 12.20 1.08
CA ALA A 209 15.97 11.94 2.43
C ALA A 209 15.51 13.02 3.41
N SER A 210 15.50 14.29 3.01
CA SER A 210 14.94 15.37 3.84
C SER A 210 13.47 15.19 4.20
N ALA A 211 12.66 14.53 3.35
CA ALA A 211 11.28 14.20 3.69
C ALA A 211 11.21 12.96 4.60
N MET A 212 12.13 12.01 4.40
CA MET A 212 12.26 10.82 5.23
C MET A 212 12.79 11.12 6.64
N THR A 213 13.49 12.23 6.86
CA THR A 213 13.99 12.68 8.19
C THR A 213 12.96 13.41 9.04
N ASP A 214 11.68 13.44 8.64
CA ASP A 214 10.62 13.99 9.48
C ASP A 214 10.42 13.11 10.73
N ILE A 215 11.03 13.53 11.84
CA ILE A 215 10.95 12.84 13.15
C ILE A 215 9.53 12.81 13.74
N SER A 216 8.58 13.54 13.16
CA SER A 216 7.17 13.46 13.55
C SER A 216 6.42 12.29 12.90
N ASP A 217 7.05 11.60 11.95
CA ASP A 217 6.50 10.41 11.31
C ASP A 217 6.69 9.16 12.20
N ASN A 218 5.64 8.33 12.27
CA ASN A 218 5.65 7.04 12.97
C ASN A 218 6.73 6.05 12.52
N ASN A 219 7.40 6.28 11.37
CA ASN A 219 8.57 5.50 10.94
C ASN A 219 9.63 5.40 12.04
N TYR A 220 9.91 6.52 12.70
CA TYR A 220 10.94 6.58 13.74
C TYR A 220 10.49 5.99 15.05
N LEU A 221 9.19 5.80 15.31
CA LEU A 221 8.71 5.30 16.60
C LEU A 221 9.12 3.84 16.85
N LEU A 222 9.05 2.99 15.81
CA LEU A 222 9.20 1.53 15.95
C LEU A 222 10.08 0.90 14.85
N ALA A 223 10.36 1.63 13.75
CA ALA A 223 11.23 1.23 12.65
C ALA A 223 11.02 -0.19 12.06
N GLY A 224 9.91 -0.86 12.36
CA GLY A 224 9.59 -2.21 11.91
C GLY A 224 8.89 -2.28 10.55
N GLY A 225 8.53 -1.13 9.99
CA GLY A 225 7.78 -1.04 8.74
C GLY A 225 8.58 -0.71 7.50
N ASN A 226 7.85 -0.49 6.40
CA ASN A 226 8.42 -0.32 5.07
C ASN A 226 8.06 1.05 4.49
N PRO A 227 8.90 2.09 4.67
CA PRO A 227 8.69 3.39 4.03
C PRO A 227 8.65 3.24 2.51
N VAL A 228 7.77 3.99 1.84
CA VAL A 228 7.57 3.89 0.39
C VAL A 228 8.02 5.18 -0.29
N VAL A 229 8.88 5.06 -1.30
CA VAL A 229 9.28 6.15 -2.18
C VAL A 229 8.88 5.80 -3.62
N ILE A 230 8.12 6.69 -4.25
CA ILE A 230 7.58 6.52 -5.59
C ILE A 230 8.26 7.52 -6.52
N PHE A 231 9.19 7.01 -7.31
CA PHE A 231 9.88 7.76 -8.35
C PHE A 231 9.11 7.73 -9.66
N SER A 232 9.40 8.68 -10.54
CA SER A 232 8.90 8.65 -11.91
C SER A 232 9.84 7.91 -12.87
N PRO A 233 9.35 7.47 -14.05
CA PRO A 233 10.20 6.97 -15.13
C PRO A 233 11.38 7.88 -15.51
N GLY A 234 11.21 9.20 -15.37
CA GLY A 234 12.29 10.15 -15.60
C GLY A 234 13.41 10.04 -14.57
N HIS A 235 13.06 9.84 -13.29
CA HIS A 235 14.03 9.71 -12.22
C HIS A 235 14.85 8.43 -12.38
N THR A 236 14.21 7.30 -12.70
CA THR A 236 14.93 6.03 -12.84
C THR A 236 15.92 6.06 -14.00
N ARG A 237 15.56 6.66 -15.14
CA ARG A 237 16.50 6.85 -16.26
C ARG A 237 17.69 7.70 -15.86
N LEU A 238 17.44 8.84 -15.21
CA LEU A 238 18.49 9.74 -14.71
C LEU A 238 19.43 9.01 -13.74
N PHE A 239 18.89 8.23 -12.81
CA PHE A 239 19.68 7.44 -11.88
C PHE A 239 20.55 6.39 -12.60
N THR A 240 19.95 5.62 -13.51
CA THR A 240 20.67 4.61 -14.30
C THR A 240 21.80 5.23 -15.13
N GLU A 241 21.54 6.36 -15.80
CA GLU A 241 22.54 7.10 -16.58
C GLU A 241 23.73 7.58 -15.73
N GLN A 242 23.50 7.84 -14.44
CA GLN A 242 24.52 8.25 -13.47
C GLN A 242 25.11 7.07 -12.68
N GLY A 243 24.80 5.83 -13.07
CA GLY A 243 25.38 4.63 -12.49
C GLY A 243 24.75 4.18 -11.16
N TYR A 244 23.59 4.75 -10.78
CA TYR A 244 22.86 4.33 -9.59
C TYR A 244 22.01 3.10 -9.87
N THR A 245 22.11 2.12 -8.98
CA THR A 245 21.22 0.96 -8.93
C THR A 245 20.10 1.21 -7.92
N LYS A 246 18.97 0.47 -8.06
CA LYS A 246 17.87 0.50 -7.09
C LYS A 246 18.36 0.21 -5.66
N GLN A 247 19.30 -0.74 -5.51
CA GLN A 247 19.89 -1.09 -4.22
C GLN A 247 20.75 0.04 -3.65
N SER A 248 21.66 0.62 -4.45
CA SER A 248 22.48 1.76 -3.98
C SER A 248 21.65 2.97 -3.58
N ILE A 249 20.46 3.16 -4.18
CA ILE A 249 19.54 4.23 -3.78
C ILE A 249 18.88 3.91 -2.43
N LYS A 250 18.47 2.66 -2.19
CA LYS A 250 17.97 2.24 -0.87
C LYS A 250 19.02 2.46 0.21
N GLU A 251 20.26 2.06 -0.05
CA GLU A 251 21.40 2.24 0.87
C GLU A 251 21.68 3.73 1.12
N TRP A 252 21.70 4.55 0.06
CA TRP A 252 21.92 5.99 0.17
C TRP A 252 20.80 6.66 0.99
N LEU A 253 19.53 6.38 0.69
CA LEU A 253 18.39 6.93 1.42
C LEU A 253 18.40 6.48 2.87
N PHE A 254 18.70 5.20 3.13
CA PHE A 254 18.79 4.67 4.49
C PHE A 254 19.84 5.40 5.31
N GLU A 255 21.04 5.57 4.77
CA GLU A 255 22.14 6.27 5.44
C GLU A 255 21.80 7.74 5.73
N HIS A 256 21.29 8.45 4.71
CA HIS A 256 21.04 9.89 4.81
C HIS A 256 19.69 10.25 5.45
N SER A 257 18.91 9.24 5.85
CA SER A 257 17.66 9.43 6.60
C SER A 257 17.81 9.02 8.07
N LYS A 258 19.00 8.72 8.57
CA LYS A 258 19.20 8.53 10.00
C LYS A 258 19.19 9.87 10.72
N VAL A 259 18.51 9.96 11.86
CA VAL A 259 18.42 11.20 12.63
C VAL A 259 19.12 11.03 13.99
N PRO A 260 20.07 11.91 14.37
CA PRO A 260 20.70 11.87 15.68
C PRO A 260 19.67 11.88 16.82
N LEU A 261 19.87 11.02 17.82
CA LEU A 261 18.97 10.87 18.97
C LEU A 261 18.78 12.18 19.74
N ASP A 262 19.77 13.07 19.75
CA ASP A 262 19.72 14.36 20.44
C ASP A 262 18.79 15.40 19.78
N GLN A 263 18.33 15.13 18.55
CA GLN A 263 17.30 15.93 17.87
C GLN A 263 15.88 15.55 18.31
N PHE A 264 15.69 14.38 18.94
CA PHE A 264 14.40 13.98 19.47
C PHE A 264 14.09 14.69 20.80
N PRO A 265 12.80 14.91 21.12
CA PRO A 265 12.42 15.41 22.43
C PRO A 265 12.99 14.54 23.57
N LYS A 266 13.59 15.20 24.57
CA LYS A 266 14.18 14.53 25.76
C LYS A 266 13.13 13.96 26.72
N GLU A 267 11.88 14.43 26.61
CA GLU A 267 10.78 13.87 27.37
C GLU A 267 10.48 12.46 26.85
N THR A 268 10.39 11.49 27.76
CA THR A 268 9.98 10.14 27.39
C THR A 268 8.57 10.19 26.81
N SER A 269 8.36 9.65 25.60
CA SER A 269 6.99 9.54 25.07
C SER A 269 6.11 8.79 26.06
N LEU A 270 4.80 9.00 25.90
CA LEU A 270 3.78 8.14 26.48
C LEU A 270 3.90 6.67 26.01
N ILE A 271 4.60 6.44 24.90
CA ILE A 271 5.05 5.16 24.35
C ILE A 271 6.57 5.05 24.57
N SER A 272 7.05 4.05 25.32
CA SER A 272 8.48 3.90 25.61
C SER A 272 9.31 3.72 24.33
N TYR A 273 9.96 4.81 23.90
CA TYR A 273 10.80 4.89 22.70
C TYR A 273 11.97 3.90 22.67
N GLU A 274 12.55 3.59 23.84
CA GLU A 274 13.83 2.86 23.95
C GLU A 274 13.78 1.39 23.53
N GLU A 275 12.61 0.74 23.52
CA GLU A 275 12.46 -0.66 23.08
C GLU A 275 12.08 -0.79 21.59
N GLY A 276 11.69 0.32 20.94
CA GLY A 276 11.15 0.32 19.57
C GLY A 276 12.05 0.91 18.50
N PHE A 277 13.02 1.75 18.85
CA PHE A 277 13.90 2.36 17.84
C PHE A 277 14.83 1.33 17.18
N ALA A 278 14.88 1.33 15.85
CA ALA A 278 16.05 0.80 15.15
C ALA A 278 17.16 1.85 15.30
N MET A 279 18.24 1.47 15.98
CA MET A 279 19.37 2.36 16.25
C MET A 279 20.60 1.96 15.41
N ASP A 280 21.34 2.95 14.96
CA ASP A 280 22.71 2.81 14.45
C ASP A 280 23.62 3.79 15.20
N GLY A 281 24.35 3.29 16.20
CA GLY A 281 25.12 4.13 17.12
C GLY A 281 24.21 5.09 17.90
N ASP A 282 24.41 6.39 17.71
CA ASP A 282 23.64 7.47 18.31
C ASP A 282 22.55 8.02 17.37
N GLN A 283 22.27 7.34 16.25
CA GLN A 283 21.26 7.74 15.29
C GLN A 283 20.06 6.79 15.31
N VAL A 284 18.87 7.35 15.15
CA VAL A 284 17.60 6.61 14.98
C VAL A 284 17.36 6.40 13.48
N CYS A 285 17.11 5.16 13.09
CA CYS A 285 16.87 4.75 11.71
C CYS A 285 15.37 4.84 11.35
N PRO A 286 15.03 5.16 10.08
CA PRO A 286 13.63 5.23 9.63
C PRO A 286 12.97 3.85 9.44
N CYS A 287 13.78 2.80 9.35
CA CYS A 287 13.38 1.40 9.26
C CYS A 287 14.53 0.50 9.73
N ALA A 288 14.35 -0.82 9.81
CA ALA A 288 15.36 -1.71 10.37
C ALA A 288 16.62 -1.86 9.48
N LYS A 289 16.45 -1.78 8.15
CA LYS A 289 17.53 -1.89 7.16
C LYS A 289 17.15 -1.21 5.84
N ALA A 290 18.13 -0.95 4.99
CA ALA A 290 17.92 -0.32 3.68
C ALA A 290 16.93 -1.09 2.79
N GLU A 291 16.95 -2.43 2.83
CA GLU A 291 16.06 -3.28 2.02
C GLU A 291 14.58 -3.14 2.39
N ASP A 292 14.28 -2.59 3.57
CA ASP A 292 12.91 -2.35 4.00
C ASP A 292 12.31 -1.10 3.34
N ILE A 293 13.12 -0.22 2.75
CA ILE A 293 12.65 0.89 1.92
C ILE A 293 12.11 0.33 0.60
N ILE A 294 10.83 0.56 0.33
CA ILE A 294 10.17 0.16 -0.90
C ILE A 294 10.32 1.29 -1.92
N LEU A 295 11.06 1.02 -3.00
CA LEU A 295 11.17 1.93 -4.14
C LEU A 295 10.25 1.44 -5.26
N LEU A 296 9.35 2.33 -5.70
CA LEU A 296 8.41 2.10 -6.79
C LEU A 296 8.66 3.07 -7.93
N VAL A 297 8.26 2.68 -9.13
CA VAL A 297 8.19 3.58 -10.28
C VAL A 297 6.72 3.75 -10.67
N ALA A 298 6.24 4.98 -10.73
CA ALA A 298 4.90 5.30 -11.23
C ALA A 298 4.79 6.80 -11.55
N GLY A 299 3.64 7.21 -12.09
CA GLY A 299 3.40 8.62 -12.40
C GLY A 299 3.75 9.01 -13.83
N GLY A 300 3.80 10.32 -14.08
CA GLY A 300 4.21 10.86 -15.38
C GLY A 300 5.72 10.75 -15.60
N PRO A 301 6.22 10.84 -16.85
CA PRO A 301 7.63 10.63 -17.16
C PRO A 301 8.57 11.74 -16.65
N GLU A 302 8.06 12.86 -16.14
CA GLU A 302 8.88 13.99 -15.71
C GLU A 302 9.56 13.76 -14.35
N PRO A 303 10.88 14.04 -14.22
CA PRO A 303 11.61 13.91 -12.97
C PRO A 303 11.53 15.17 -12.08
N TYR A 304 10.33 15.60 -11.72
CA TYR A 304 10.12 16.83 -10.92
C TYR A 304 9.58 16.57 -9.52
N HIS A 305 8.82 15.48 -9.37
CA HIS A 305 8.08 15.16 -8.16
C HIS A 305 8.34 13.71 -7.78
N VAL A 306 8.67 13.50 -6.52
CA VAL A 306 8.75 12.17 -5.89
C VAL A 306 7.73 12.13 -4.77
N ALA A 307 6.92 11.06 -4.72
CA ALA A 307 6.01 10.87 -3.60
C ALA A 307 6.66 9.99 -2.54
N TYR A 308 6.69 10.48 -1.31
CA TYR A 308 7.08 9.72 -0.13
C TYR A 308 5.84 9.38 0.67
N CYS A 309 5.70 8.12 1.08
CA CYS A 309 4.68 7.70 2.03
C CYS A 309 5.38 7.08 3.24
N GLY A 310 5.22 7.71 4.40
CA GLY A 310 5.59 7.12 5.67
C GLY A 310 4.82 5.83 5.93
N ASN A 311 5.38 4.94 6.74
CA ASN A 311 4.79 3.68 7.15
C ASN A 311 4.02 3.82 8.47
N PHE A 312 3.48 2.71 8.98
CA PHE A 312 3.08 2.58 10.37
C PHE A 312 3.97 1.51 11.04
N GLY A 313 4.80 1.94 11.99
CA GLY A 313 6.04 1.27 12.40
C GLY A 313 5.97 -0.21 12.80
N ASP A 314 4.82 -0.76 13.16
CA ASP A 314 4.64 -2.19 13.50
C ASP A 314 3.95 -3.01 12.38
N THR A 315 4.05 -2.57 11.13
CA THR A 315 3.44 -3.24 9.98
C THR A 315 4.50 -3.64 8.96
N LYS A 316 4.44 -4.87 8.46
CA LYS A 316 5.29 -5.32 7.36
C LYS A 316 4.50 -5.37 6.07
N ALA A 317 5.12 -4.93 4.98
CA ALA A 317 4.56 -5.07 3.65
C ALA A 317 4.41 -6.56 3.30
N VAL A 318 3.28 -6.93 2.74
CA VAL A 318 2.97 -8.32 2.37
C VAL A 318 2.63 -8.38 0.89
N THR A 319 3.26 -9.30 0.17
CA THR A 319 3.00 -9.54 -1.26
C THR A 319 2.31 -10.89 -1.44
N LYS A 320 1.20 -10.92 -2.18
CA LYS A 320 0.47 -12.14 -2.55
C LYS A 320 0.32 -12.23 -4.06
N GLU A 321 0.31 -13.45 -4.57
CA GLU A 321 0.03 -13.73 -5.98
C GLU A 321 -1.42 -13.37 -6.31
N VAL A 322 -1.62 -12.73 -7.46
CA VAL A 322 -2.94 -12.54 -8.03
C VAL A 322 -3.14 -13.61 -9.10
N VAL A 323 -3.88 -14.67 -8.76
CA VAL A 323 -4.21 -15.75 -9.70
C VAL A 323 -5.49 -15.39 -10.47
N PRO A 324 -5.42 -15.12 -11.80
CA PRO A 324 -6.59 -14.80 -12.60
C PRO A 324 -7.55 -15.99 -12.75
N LEU A 325 -8.81 -15.72 -13.07
CA LEU A 325 -9.86 -16.75 -13.21
C LEU A 325 -9.45 -17.92 -14.12
N GLY A 326 -8.89 -17.62 -15.29
CA GLY A 326 -8.49 -18.63 -16.28
C GLY A 326 -7.44 -19.62 -15.75
N GLU A 327 -6.59 -19.19 -14.82
CA GLU A 327 -5.58 -20.04 -14.19
C GLU A 327 -6.15 -20.84 -13.01
N ARG A 328 -7.10 -20.27 -12.23
CA ARG A 328 -7.76 -20.95 -11.11
C ARG A 328 -8.60 -22.15 -11.55
N ILE A 329 -9.34 -22.00 -12.65
CA ILE A 329 -10.16 -23.09 -13.23
C ILE A 329 -9.26 -24.18 -13.84
N GLY A 330 -8.09 -23.82 -14.36
CA GLY A 330 -7.13 -24.78 -14.92
C GLY A 330 -6.43 -25.65 -13.87
N ALA A 331 -6.28 -25.16 -12.64
CA ALA A 331 -5.62 -25.88 -11.53
C ALA A 331 -6.54 -26.84 -10.76
N SER A 332 -7.84 -26.84 -11.07
CA SER A 332 -8.88 -27.63 -10.39
C SER A 332 -9.40 -28.83 -11.21
N ASN A 333 -8.80 -29.12 -12.37
CA ASN A 333 -8.99 -30.32 -13.19
C ASN A 333 -7.75 -31.22 -13.15
#